data_AF-A0AAW9K621-F1
#
_entry.id   AF-A0AAW9K621-F1
#
_cell.length_a   1.000
_cell.length_b   1.000
_cell.length_c   1.000
_cell.angle_alpha   90.00
_cell.angle_beta   90.00
_cell.angle_gamma   90.00
#
_symmetry.space_group_name_H-M   'P 1'
#
loop_
_entity.id
_entity.type
_entity.pdbx_description
1 polymer ?
#
loop_
_entity_poly.entity_id
_entity_poly.type
_entity_poly.pdbx_seq_one_letter_code
_entity_poly.pdbx_strand_id
1 'polypeptide(L)'
;SKIPNAENINEKAKATVERGYGPAYTLNSIGIVVDPSAGIEINSWEDLWKPELKNKIAIPDITTTNGPAIVDIAATKAGVDIKSDKGEAAFKELEALKPNVVKTYSKSSDLANMFSSGEIVAAVASDFAYDTIAKAKPG
;
A
#
# COMPACT_ATOMS: atom_id res chain seq x y z
N SER A 1 11.23 26.46 21.94
CA SER A 1 11.19 25.89 20.58
C SER A 1 11.14 27.04 19.56
N LYS A 2 11.86 26.95 18.42
CA LYS A 2 11.83 27.99 17.35
C LYS A 2 10.61 27.88 16.43
N ILE A 3 9.80 26.84 16.58
CA ILE A 3 8.58 26.60 15.82
C ILE A 3 7.46 26.32 16.84
N PRO A 4 6.75 27.34 17.35
CA PRO A 4 5.71 27.15 18.36
C PRO A 4 4.60 26.21 17.86
N ASN A 5 4.20 26.35 16.59
CA ASN A 5 3.16 25.52 15.97
C ASN A 5 3.53 24.02 15.86
N ALA A 6 4.78 23.62 16.14
CA ALA A 6 5.18 22.22 16.12
C ALA A 6 4.51 21.38 17.23
N GLU A 7 4.02 22.03 18.30
CA GLU A 7 3.28 21.35 19.36
C GLU A 7 1.92 20.79 18.90
N ASN A 8 1.34 21.39 17.86
CA ASN A 8 0.04 21.04 17.28
C ASN A 8 0.12 19.93 16.22
N ILE A 9 1.33 19.44 15.92
CA ILE A 9 1.54 18.35 14.96
C ILE A 9 1.12 17.02 15.61
N ASN A 10 0.50 16.10 14.85
CA ASN A 10 0.13 14.79 15.39
C ASN A 10 1.36 13.93 15.75
N GLU A 11 1.20 12.95 16.64
CA GLU A 11 2.31 12.14 17.17
C GLU A 11 3.17 11.50 16.08
N LYS A 12 2.56 10.98 15.01
CA LYS A 12 3.29 10.35 13.89
C LYS A 12 4.18 11.36 13.15
N ALA A 13 3.72 12.59 12.99
CA ALA A 13 4.48 13.65 12.32
C ALA A 13 5.54 14.31 13.23
N LYS A 14 5.40 14.23 14.56
CA LYS A 14 6.42 14.71 15.52
C LYS A 14 7.75 13.98 15.37
N ALA A 15 7.75 12.71 14.93
CA ALA A 15 8.97 11.94 14.70
C ALA A 15 9.98 12.64 13.77
N THR A 16 9.51 13.45 12.81
CA THR A 16 10.41 14.23 11.91
C THR A 16 11.12 15.36 12.65
N VAL A 17 10.40 16.06 13.53
CA VAL A 17 10.91 17.15 14.37
C VAL A 17 11.83 16.61 15.47
N GLU A 18 11.47 15.50 16.09
CA GLU A 18 12.27 14.83 17.14
C GLU A 18 13.63 14.35 16.63
N ARG A 19 13.70 13.95 15.35
CA ARG A 19 14.96 13.62 14.67
C ARG A 19 15.80 14.86 14.29
N GLY A 20 15.33 16.07 14.62
CA GLY A 20 16.03 17.32 14.36
C GLY A 20 15.89 17.86 12.93
N TYR A 21 14.98 17.29 12.12
CA TYR A 21 14.71 17.74 10.76
C TYR A 21 13.49 18.69 10.70
N GLY A 22 13.20 19.20 9.49
CA GLY A 22 12.03 20.04 9.27
C GLY A 22 10.72 19.29 9.57
N PRO A 23 9.67 20.00 10.05
CA PRO A 23 8.40 19.37 10.39
C PRO A 23 7.69 18.83 9.14
N ALA A 24 7.08 17.65 9.26
CA ALA A 24 6.13 17.16 8.26
C ALA A 24 4.94 18.12 8.16
N TYR A 25 4.71 18.67 6.96
CA TYR A 25 3.61 19.60 6.69
C TYR A 25 2.35 18.91 6.15
N THR A 26 2.49 17.68 5.65
CA THR A 26 1.39 16.80 5.21
C THR A 26 1.77 15.33 5.41
N LEU A 27 0.77 14.46 5.46
CA LEU A 27 0.90 13.01 5.56
C LEU A 27 -0.03 12.37 4.53
N ASN A 28 0.41 11.27 3.94
CA ASN A 28 -0.43 10.43 3.09
C ASN A 28 -0.49 9.01 3.69
N SER A 29 -1.54 8.28 3.35
CA SER A 29 -1.75 6.89 3.75
C SER A 29 -1.90 5.98 2.54
N ILE A 30 -1.75 4.68 2.77
CA ILE A 30 -2.07 3.62 1.81
C ILE A 30 -3.17 2.73 2.38
N GLY A 31 -3.95 2.14 1.49
CA GLY A 31 -5.00 1.18 1.82
C GLY A 31 -5.16 0.14 0.71
N ILE A 32 -6.03 -0.83 0.97
CA ILE A 32 -6.47 -1.78 -0.06
C ILE A 32 -7.75 -1.24 -0.67
N VAL A 33 -7.70 -0.89 -1.95
CA VAL A 33 -8.89 -0.60 -2.75
C VAL A 33 -9.42 -1.93 -3.24
N VAL A 34 -10.70 -2.20 -3.00
CA VAL A 34 -11.36 -3.48 -3.32
C VAL A 34 -12.57 -3.21 -4.19
N ASP A 35 -12.78 -4.04 -5.20
CA ASP A 35 -14.02 -4.13 -5.94
C ASP A 35 -15.00 -5.06 -5.19
N PRO A 36 -16.04 -4.51 -4.53
CA PRO A 36 -16.95 -5.32 -3.73
C PRO A 36 -17.81 -6.27 -4.59
N SER A 37 -17.98 -5.99 -5.88
CA SER A 37 -18.78 -6.83 -6.79
C SER A 37 -18.12 -8.19 -7.07
N ALA A 38 -16.82 -8.32 -6.81
CA ALA A 38 -16.08 -9.57 -6.98
C ALA A 38 -16.46 -10.65 -5.95
N GLY A 39 -17.13 -10.29 -4.85
CA GLY A 39 -17.54 -11.22 -3.79
C GLY A 39 -16.38 -11.83 -3.00
N ILE A 40 -15.18 -11.24 -3.09
CA ILE A 40 -13.99 -11.68 -2.34
C ILE A 40 -13.79 -10.73 -1.18
N GLU A 41 -13.86 -11.26 0.03
CA GLU A 41 -13.67 -10.49 1.26
C GLU A 41 -12.19 -10.26 1.56
N ILE A 42 -11.79 -9.00 1.68
CA ILE A 42 -10.42 -8.55 1.95
C ILE A 42 -10.48 -7.51 3.07
N ASN A 43 -10.10 -7.92 4.29
CA ASN A 43 -10.19 -7.10 5.49
C ASN A 43 -8.82 -6.81 6.12
N SER A 44 -7.78 -7.49 5.65
CA SER A 44 -6.42 -7.44 6.20
C SER A 44 -5.38 -7.45 5.08
N TRP A 45 -4.13 -7.11 5.40
CA TRP A 45 -3.06 -7.17 4.42
C TRP A 45 -2.72 -8.60 4.03
N GLU A 46 -2.86 -9.52 4.97
CA GLU A 46 -2.61 -10.95 4.81
C GLU A 46 -3.58 -11.58 3.80
N ASP A 47 -4.80 -11.02 3.69
CA ASP A 47 -5.79 -11.47 2.71
C ASP A 47 -5.31 -11.29 1.27
N LEU A 48 -4.31 -10.44 0.98
CA LEU A 48 -3.73 -10.31 -0.34
C LEU A 48 -3.08 -11.61 -0.85
N TRP A 49 -2.72 -12.53 0.06
CA TRP A 49 -2.16 -13.85 -0.25
C TRP A 49 -3.21 -14.94 -0.47
N LYS A 50 -4.51 -14.62 -0.36
CA LYS A 50 -5.59 -15.57 -0.61
C LYS A 50 -5.49 -16.18 -2.02
N PRO A 51 -5.64 -17.50 -2.19
CA PRO A 51 -5.57 -18.14 -3.51
C PRO A 51 -6.68 -17.67 -4.47
N GLU A 52 -7.81 -17.17 -3.94
CA GLU A 52 -8.91 -16.59 -4.71
C GLU A 52 -8.52 -15.33 -5.49
N LEU A 53 -7.41 -14.70 -5.09
CA LEU A 53 -6.83 -13.49 -5.69
C LEU A 53 -5.77 -13.76 -6.76
N LYS A 54 -5.60 -15.03 -7.18
CA LYS A 54 -4.69 -15.39 -8.27
C LYS A 54 -4.96 -14.55 -9.53
N ASN A 55 -3.94 -13.85 -10.01
CA ASN A 55 -4.01 -12.90 -11.12
C ASN A 55 -5.13 -11.85 -10.96
N LYS A 56 -5.32 -11.28 -9.77
CA LYS A 56 -6.37 -10.27 -9.52
C LYS A 56 -5.92 -9.06 -8.73
N ILE A 57 -4.65 -8.93 -8.35
CA ILE A 57 -4.19 -7.77 -7.57
C ILE A 57 -3.15 -6.93 -8.31
N ALA A 58 -3.10 -5.64 -7.98
CA ALA A 58 -2.00 -4.74 -8.33
C ALA A 58 -1.33 -4.18 -7.08
N ILE A 59 -0.01 -4.07 -7.10
CA ILE A 59 0.79 -3.49 -6.00
C ILE A 59 1.71 -2.39 -6.56
N PRO A 60 2.06 -1.36 -5.77
CA PRO A 60 2.97 -0.33 -6.23
C PRO A 60 4.36 -0.92 -6.51
N ASP A 61 5.02 -0.39 -7.54
CA ASP A 61 6.39 -0.75 -7.84
C ASP A 61 7.34 -0.30 -6.71
N ILE A 62 8.40 -1.08 -6.47
CA ILE A 62 9.38 -0.84 -5.39
C ILE A 62 10.07 0.53 -5.51
N THR A 63 10.15 1.08 -6.72
CA THR A 63 10.76 2.39 -7.00
C THR A 63 9.84 3.57 -6.70
N THR A 64 8.57 3.33 -6.37
CA THR A 64 7.61 4.37 -6.00
C THR A 64 7.70 4.72 -4.51
N THR A 65 7.08 5.84 -4.12
CA THR A 65 6.97 6.26 -2.72
C THR A 65 6.42 5.18 -1.79
N ASN A 66 5.49 4.34 -2.28
CA ASN A 66 4.85 3.29 -1.48
C ASN A 66 5.53 1.92 -1.65
N GLY A 67 6.57 1.82 -2.47
CA GLY A 67 7.35 0.60 -2.66
C GLY A 67 7.86 0.02 -1.34
N PRO A 68 8.52 0.81 -0.47
CA PRO A 68 8.96 0.35 0.85
C PRO A 68 7.82 -0.16 1.73
N ALA A 69 6.64 0.45 1.65
CA ALA A 69 5.49 0.04 2.47
C ALA A 69 4.98 -1.36 2.10
N ILE A 70 5.12 -1.79 0.85
CA ILE A 70 4.80 -3.17 0.44
C ILE A 70 5.77 -4.18 1.06
N VAL A 71 7.05 -3.82 1.17
CA VAL A 71 8.03 -4.68 1.83
C VAL A 71 7.72 -4.78 3.34
N ASP A 72 7.34 -3.67 3.99
CA ASP A 72 6.93 -3.69 5.39
C ASP A 72 5.64 -4.51 5.63
N ILE A 73 4.67 -4.45 4.70
CA ILE A 73 3.47 -5.30 4.73
C ILE A 73 3.86 -6.79 4.63
N ALA A 74 4.77 -7.14 3.71
CA ALA A 74 5.25 -8.50 3.57
C ALA A 74 6.06 -8.97 4.79
N ALA A 75 6.85 -8.09 5.42
CA ALA A 75 7.55 -8.36 6.67
C ALA A 75 6.57 -8.65 7.82
N THR A 76 5.49 -7.85 7.90
CA THR A 76 4.40 -8.05 8.87
C THR A 76 3.73 -9.42 8.66
N LYS A 77 3.44 -9.78 7.41
CA LYS A 77 2.89 -11.09 7.03
C LYS A 77 3.82 -12.26 7.41
N ALA A 78 5.13 -12.06 7.28
CA ALA A 78 6.15 -13.04 7.70
C ALA A 78 6.29 -13.14 9.23
N GLY A 79 5.81 -12.15 9.97
CA GLY A 79 6.03 -12.04 11.41
C GLY A 79 7.48 -11.73 11.80
N VAL A 80 8.25 -11.14 10.89
CA VAL A 80 9.69 -10.85 11.07
C VAL A 80 9.91 -9.35 10.86
N ASP A 81 10.55 -8.69 11.83
CA ASP A 81 10.96 -7.28 11.66
C ASP A 81 12.00 -7.17 10.54
N ILE A 82 11.73 -6.30 9.56
CA ILE A 82 12.60 -6.07 8.39
C ILE A 82 14.06 -5.75 8.74
N LYS A 83 14.32 -5.17 9.91
CA LYS A 83 15.68 -4.86 10.39
C LYS A 83 16.42 -6.08 10.91
N SER A 84 15.71 -7.12 11.33
CA SER A 84 16.30 -8.31 11.96
C SER A 84 16.99 -9.24 10.94
N ASP A 85 16.46 -9.31 9.72
CA ASP A 85 16.94 -10.17 8.65
C ASP A 85 17.23 -9.41 7.34
N LYS A 86 17.23 -8.08 7.39
CA LYS A 86 17.39 -7.18 6.23
C LYS A 86 16.32 -7.42 5.14
N GLY A 87 15.14 -7.91 5.53
CA GLY A 87 13.99 -8.11 4.66
C GLY A 87 13.97 -9.43 3.90
N GLU A 88 14.86 -10.38 4.20
CA GLU A 88 14.87 -11.69 3.52
C GLU A 88 13.52 -12.41 3.61
N ALA A 89 12.89 -12.46 4.78
CA ALA A 89 11.57 -13.05 4.97
C ALA A 89 10.47 -12.27 4.22
N ALA A 90 10.57 -10.94 4.20
CA ALA A 90 9.64 -10.10 3.45
C ALA A 90 9.71 -10.39 1.94
N PHE A 91 10.91 -10.53 1.38
CA PHE A 91 11.06 -10.87 -0.04
C PHE A 91 10.55 -12.28 -0.36
N LYS A 92 10.68 -13.25 0.55
CA LYS A 92 10.06 -14.58 0.38
C LYS A 92 8.52 -14.50 0.35
N GLU A 93 7.92 -13.69 1.21
CA GLU A 93 6.47 -13.46 1.16
C GLU A 93 6.05 -12.72 -0.12
N LEU A 94 6.86 -11.79 -0.61
CA LEU A 94 6.63 -11.15 -1.92
C LEU A 94 6.73 -12.15 -3.08
N GLU A 95 7.66 -13.10 -3.03
CA GLU A 95 7.72 -14.20 -3.99
C GLU A 95 6.46 -15.06 -3.95
N ALA A 96 5.95 -15.36 -2.74
CA ALA A 96 4.69 -16.07 -2.54
C ALA A 96 3.47 -15.27 -3.01
N LEU A 97 3.55 -13.94 -3.03
CA LEU A 97 2.48 -13.06 -3.51
C LEU A 97 2.40 -12.99 -5.05
N LYS A 98 3.50 -13.27 -5.76
CA LYS A 98 3.59 -13.16 -7.24
C LYS A 98 2.43 -13.80 -8.02
N PRO A 99 1.90 -14.98 -7.66
CA PRO A 99 0.78 -15.59 -8.37
C PRO A 99 -0.51 -14.75 -8.34
N ASN A 100 -0.67 -13.87 -7.37
CA ASN A 100 -1.83 -13.00 -7.23
C ASN A 100 -1.65 -11.69 -8.01
N VAL A 101 -0.40 -11.23 -8.15
CA VAL A 101 -0.05 -9.94 -8.76
C VAL A 101 -0.17 -10.01 -10.29
N VAL A 102 -1.10 -9.25 -10.85
CA VAL A 102 -1.19 -9.03 -12.29
C VAL A 102 -0.06 -8.14 -12.77
N LYS A 103 0.20 -7.04 -12.04
CA LYS A 103 1.19 -6.03 -12.40
C LYS A 103 1.66 -5.22 -11.20
N THR A 104 2.93 -4.80 -11.22
CA THR A 104 3.43 -3.71 -10.40
C THR A 104 3.20 -2.37 -11.12
N TYR A 105 2.54 -1.41 -10.48
CA TYR A 105 2.19 -0.15 -11.12
C TYR A 105 3.11 0.98 -10.66
N SER A 106 3.40 1.91 -11.57
CA SER A 106 4.16 3.13 -11.26
C SER A 106 3.29 4.40 -11.24
N LYS A 107 2.07 4.33 -11.79
CA LYS A 107 1.13 5.46 -11.88
C LYS A 107 -0.27 5.04 -11.45
N SER A 108 -0.94 5.87 -10.66
CA SER A 108 -2.30 5.59 -10.18
C SER A 108 -3.35 5.55 -11.31
N SER A 109 -3.08 6.18 -12.46
CA SER A 109 -3.95 6.11 -13.64
C SER A 109 -4.09 4.69 -14.20
N ASP A 110 -3.07 3.86 -14.04
CA ASP A 110 -3.08 2.49 -14.54
C ASP A 110 -4.08 1.66 -13.74
N LEU A 111 -4.15 1.88 -12.41
CA LEU A 111 -5.11 1.22 -11.53
C LEU A 111 -6.55 1.48 -11.95
N ALA A 112 -6.89 2.74 -12.26
CA ALA A 112 -8.24 3.11 -12.69
C ALA A 112 -8.70 2.27 -13.89
N ASN A 113 -7.85 2.15 -14.92
CA ASN A 113 -8.14 1.35 -16.10
C ASN A 113 -8.28 -0.15 -15.76
N MET A 114 -7.41 -0.69 -14.91
CA MET A 114 -7.43 -2.10 -14.53
C MET A 114 -8.68 -2.47 -13.71
N PHE A 115 -9.16 -1.58 -12.85
CA PHE A 115 -10.43 -1.78 -12.15
C PHE A 115 -11.63 -1.71 -13.11
N SER A 116 -11.66 -0.71 -14.01
CA SER A 116 -12.71 -0.56 -15.02
C SER A 116 -12.80 -1.75 -15.97
N SER A 117 -11.68 -2.33 -16.38
CA SER A 117 -11.64 -3.52 -17.25
C SER A 117 -11.96 -4.82 -16.52
N GLY A 118 -11.97 -4.82 -15.18
CA GLY A 118 -12.10 -6.02 -14.37
C GLY A 118 -10.84 -6.90 -14.36
N GLU A 119 -9.70 -6.35 -14.79
CA GLU A 119 -8.41 -7.04 -14.77
C GLU A 119 -7.92 -7.29 -13.33
N ILE A 120 -8.28 -6.40 -12.40
CA ILE A 120 -8.01 -6.57 -10.96
C ILE A 120 -9.27 -6.38 -10.13
N VAL A 121 -9.28 -7.03 -8.97
CA VAL A 121 -10.33 -6.90 -7.94
C VAL A 121 -9.82 -6.17 -6.70
N ALA A 122 -8.50 -6.07 -6.53
CA ALA A 122 -7.92 -5.33 -5.42
C ALA A 122 -6.59 -4.66 -5.82
N ALA A 123 -6.26 -3.54 -5.17
CA ALA A 123 -4.98 -2.90 -5.31
C ALA A 123 -4.54 -2.26 -4.00
N VAL A 124 -3.24 -2.33 -3.70
CA VAL A 124 -2.67 -1.44 -2.68
C VAL A 124 -2.45 -0.09 -3.32
N ALA A 125 -3.10 0.95 -2.82
CA ALA A 125 -3.02 2.29 -3.40
C ALA A 125 -2.96 3.37 -2.31
N SER A 126 -2.43 4.55 -2.68
CA SER A 126 -2.54 5.73 -1.82
C SER A 126 -3.98 6.20 -1.72
N ASP A 127 -4.33 6.80 -0.59
CA ASP A 127 -5.61 7.49 -0.35
C ASP A 127 -6.04 8.39 -1.51
N PHE A 128 -5.17 9.23 -2.05
CA PHE A 128 -5.49 10.14 -3.16
C PHE A 128 -5.90 9.42 -4.45
N ALA A 129 -5.49 8.16 -4.64
CA ALA A 129 -5.82 7.39 -5.84
C ALA A 129 -7.25 6.82 -5.77
N TYR A 130 -7.83 6.71 -4.58
CA TYR A 130 -9.14 6.11 -4.35
C TYR A 130 -10.23 6.80 -5.17
N ASP A 131 -10.33 8.12 -5.11
CA ASP A 131 -11.37 8.89 -5.83
C ASP A 131 -11.27 8.71 -7.35
N THR A 132 -10.05 8.54 -7.87
CA THR A 132 -9.83 8.33 -9.30
C THR A 132 -10.28 6.93 -9.72
N ILE A 133 -10.00 5.92 -8.89
CA ILE A 133 -10.42 4.53 -9.12
C ILE A 133 -11.95 4.40 -9.01
N ALA A 134 -12.55 4.98 -7.96
CA ALA A 134 -13.99 4.94 -7.73
C ALA A 134 -14.79 5.61 -8.86
N LYS A 135 -14.27 6.66 -9.48
CA LYS A 135 -14.88 7.28 -10.67
C LYS A 135 -14.78 6.41 -11.92
N ALA A 136 -13.70 5.64 -12.06
CA ALA A 136 -13.45 4.80 -13.22
C ALA A 136 -14.30 3.52 -13.19
N LYS A 137 -14.62 3.01 -12.00
CA LYS A 137 -15.57 1.92 -11.78
C LYS A 137 -16.64 2.36 -10.78
N PRO A 138 -17.69 3.08 -11.23
CA PRO A 138 -18.86 3.30 -10.39
C PRO A 138 -19.43 1.92 -10.02
N GLY A 139 -19.49 1.64 -8.71
CA GLY A 139 -20.02 0.39 -8.17
C GLY A 139 -21.49 0.16 -8.49
#